data_AF-A0A3B0PBG1-F1
#
_entry.id   AF-A0A3B0PBG1-F1
#
_cell.length_a   1.000
_cell.length_b   1.000
_cell.length_c   1.000
_cell.angle_alpha   90.00
_cell.angle_beta   90.00
_cell.angle_gamma   90.00
#
_symmetry.space_group_name_H-M   'P 1'
#
loop_
_entity.id
_entity.type
_entity.pdbx_description
1 polymer ?
#
loop_
_entity_poly.entity_id
_entity_poly.type
_entity_poly.pdbx_seq_one_letter_code
_entity_poly.pdbx_strand_id
1 'polypeptide(L)' 'MRIIDIINKKANKQELTKAEIEFFIENYVNGNIPDYQASALLMAIRLNSLNESETSYLTNAMINSGDTIDW' A
#
# COMPACT_ATOMS: atom_id res chain seq x y z
N MET A 1 7.27 5.92 -9.72
CA MET A 1 5.81 5.70 -9.56
C MET A 1 5.25 6.82 -8.70
N ARG A 2 4.01 7.28 -8.89
CA ARG A 2 3.42 8.33 -8.03
C ARG A 2 2.28 7.74 -7.22
N ILE A 3 2.18 8.12 -5.95
CA ILE A 3 1.11 7.66 -5.05
C ILE A 3 -0.30 8.02 -5.55
N ILE A 4 -0.44 9.14 -6.24
CA ILE A 4 -1.72 9.56 -6.86
C ILE A 4 -2.21 8.53 -7.87
N ASP A 5 -1.30 7.92 -8.65
CA ASP A 5 -1.66 6.91 -9.64
C ASP A 5 -2.19 5.64 -8.94
N ILE A 6 -1.59 5.24 -7.82
CA ILE A 6 -2.00 4.09 -7.00
C ILE A 6 -3.37 4.33 -6.35
N ILE A 7 -3.59 5.54 -5.79
CA ILE A 7 -4.88 5.93 -5.21
C ILE A 7 -5.98 5.87 -6.28
N ASN A 8 -5.75 6.48 -7.45
CA ASN A 8 -6.72 6.49 -8.54
C ASN A 8 -7.01 5.07 -9.05
N LYS A 9 -5.97 4.25 -9.19
CA LYS A 9 -6.10 2.84 -9.58
C LYS A 9 -7.01 2.10 -8.61
N LYS A 10 -6.76 2.22 -7.31
CA LYS A 10 -7.59 1.55 -6.31
C LYS A 10 -9.00 2.12 -6.23
N ALA A 11 -9.17 3.43 -6.38
CA ALA A 11 -10.48 4.09 -6.46
C ALA A 11 -11.31 3.59 -7.65
N ASN A 12 -10.65 3.29 -8.77
CA ASN A 12 -11.25 2.71 -9.98
C ASN A 12 -11.42 1.17 -9.92
N LYS A 13 -11.33 0.56 -8.73
CA LYS A 13 -11.48 -0.89 -8.51
C LYS A 13 -10.47 -1.75 -9.27
N GLN A 14 -9.33 -1.19 -9.64
CA GLN A 14 -8.25 -1.93 -10.26
C GLN A 14 -7.35 -2.51 -9.17
N GLU A 15 -6.81 -3.71 -9.44
CA GLU A 15 -5.92 -4.41 -8.52
C GLU A 15 -4.55 -3.73 -8.45
N LEU A 16 -4.04 -3.59 -7.23
CA LEU A 16 -2.68 -3.14 -6.99
C LEU A 16 -1.71 -4.30 -7.18
N THR A 17 -0.63 -4.02 -7.89
CA THR A 17 0.50 -4.94 -8.05
C THR A 17 1.32 -4.96 -6.77
N LYS A 18 2.10 -6.03 -6.59
CA LYS A 18 3.07 -6.15 -5.49
C LYS A 18 3.98 -4.93 -5.39
N ALA A 19 4.56 -4.48 -6.52
CA ALA A 19 5.46 -3.33 -6.56
C ALA A 19 4.79 -2.01 -6.16
N GLU A 20 3.50 -1.82 -6.49
CA GLU A 20 2.73 -0.64 -6.07
C GLU A 20 2.50 -0.62 -4.55
N ILE A 21 2.23 -1.77 -3.96
CA ILE A 21 2.02 -1.90 -2.51
C ILE A 21 3.34 -1.71 -1.75
N GLU A 22 4.42 -2.34 -2.22
CA GLU A 22 5.77 -2.17 -1.63
C GLU A 22 6.22 -0.71 -1.70
N PHE A 23 6.04 -0.06 -2.85
CA PHE A 23 6.32 1.37 -3.00
C PHE A 23 5.53 2.23 -2.02
N PHE A 24 4.24 1.95 -1.83
CA PHE A 24 3.41 2.69 -0.88
C PHE A 24 3.96 2.56 0.55
N ILE A 25 4.20 1.33 1.01
CA ILE A 25 4.67 1.09 2.37
C ILE A 25 6.05 1.69 2.60
N GLU A 26 7.02 1.44 1.72
CA GLU A 26 8.39 1.96 1.85
C GLU A 26 8.39 3.49 1.91
N ASN A 27 7.65 4.16 1.03
CA ASN A 27 7.65 5.62 0.99
C ASN A 27 6.81 6.24 2.11
N TYR A 28 5.79 5.55 2.61
CA TYR A 28 5.04 6.03 3.78
C TYR A 28 5.88 5.93 5.06
N VAL A 29 6.55 4.79 5.28
CA VAL A 29 7.42 4.59 6.45
C VAL A 29 8.61 5.55 6.43
N ASN A 30 9.18 5.83 5.26
CA ASN A 30 10.27 6.79 5.09
C ASN A 30 9.81 8.28 5.13
N GLY A 31 8.52 8.56 5.34
CA GLY A 31 8.00 9.93 5.43
C GLY A 31 7.89 10.68 4.09
N ASN A 32 8.07 9.99 2.96
CA ASN A 32 7.95 10.56 1.61
C ASN A 32 6.49 10.69 1.15
N ILE A 33 5.57 9.93 1.75
CA ILE A 33 4.13 10.04 1.51
C ILE A 33 3.48 10.71 2.72
N PRO A 34 2.85 11.89 2.56
CA PRO A 34 2.13 12.55 3.64
C PRO A 34 0.82 11.82 3.99
N ASP A 35 0.40 11.96 5.25
CA ASP A 35 -0.75 11.27 5.84
C ASP A 35 -2.06 11.42 5.06
N TYR A 36 -2.28 12.56 4.41
CA TYR A 36 -3.50 12.80 3.62
C TYR A 36 -3.57 11.90 2.37
N GLN A 37 -2.43 11.54 1.78
CA GLN A 37 -2.37 10.61 0.65
C GLN A 37 -2.54 9.17 1.13
N ALA A 38 -1.93 8.80 2.25
CA ALA A 38 -2.14 7.49 2.86
C ALA A 38 -3.62 7.30 3.25
N SER A 39 -4.24 8.31 3.87
CA SER A 39 -5.66 8.31 4.23
C SER A 39 -6.57 8.16 3.00
N ALA A 40 -6.24 8.82 1.89
CA ALA A 40 -6.98 8.67 0.64
C ALA A 40 -6.90 7.24 0.07
N LEU A 41 -5.72 6.62 0.10
CA LEU A 41 -5.55 5.23 -0.30
C LEU A 41 -6.35 4.27 0.60
N LEU A 42 -6.27 4.46 1.92
CA LEU A 42 -7.02 3.66 2.90
C LEU A 42 -8.53 3.77 2.69
N MET A 43 -9.04 4.97 2.36
CA MET A 43 -10.45 5.15 2.06
C MET A 43 -10.84 4.45 0.75
N ALA A 44 -10.00 4.51 -0.29
CA ALA A 44 -10.23 3.76 -1.53
C ALA A 44 -10.24 2.23 -1.29
N ILE A 45 -9.33 1.73 -0.45
CA ILE A 45 -9.28 0.32 -0.03
C ILE A 45 -10.53 -0.06 0.75
N ARG A 46 -10.98 0.77 1.69
CA ARG A 46 -12.21 0.52 2.47
C ARG A 46 -13.44 0.35 1.58
N LEU A 47 -13.54 1.15 0.51
CA LEU A 47 -14.69 1.11 -0.41
C LEU A 47 -14.63 -0.03 -1.43
N ASN A 48 -13.43 -0.43 -1.85
CA ASN A 48 -13.23 -1.36 -2.98
C ASN A 48 -12.61 -2.71 -2.57
N SER A 49 -12.30 -2.90 -1.29
CA SER A 49 -11.63 -4.07 -0.69
C SER A 49 -10.26 -4.39 -1.30
N LEU A 50 -9.46 -5.21 -0.61
CA LEU A 50 -8.30 -5.88 -1.20
C LEU A 50 -8.70 -7.32 -1.54
N ASN A 51 -8.15 -7.86 -2.63
CA ASN A 51 -8.19 -9.30 -2.87
C ASN A 51 -7.14 -10.02 -2.01
N GLU A 52 -7.12 -11.35 -2.05
CA GLU A 52 -6.18 -12.16 -1.25
C GLU A 52 -4.72 -11.88 -1.58
N SER A 53 -4.39 -11.67 -2.86
CA SER A 53 -3.02 -11.38 -3.30
C SER A 53 -2.55 -10.02 -2.80
N GLU A 54 -3.38 -8.98 -2.97
CA GLU A 54 -3.13 -7.62 -2.47
C GLU A 54 -2.95 -7.62 -0.95
N THR A 55 -3.78 -8.38 -0.22
CA THR A 55 -3.68 -8.52 1.24
C THR A 55 -2.38 -9.19 1.66
N SER A 56 -1.96 -10.23 0.92
CA SER A 56 -0.68 -10.91 1.14
C SER A 56 0.50 -9.98 0.86
N TYR A 57 0.45 -9.21 -0.22
CA TYR A 57 1.50 -8.23 -0.55
C TYR A 57 1.59 -7.13 0.50
N LEU A 58 0.47 -6.61 0.97
CA LEU A 58 0.44 -5.59 2.02
C LEU A 58 1.05 -6.11 3.32
N THR A 59 0.63 -7.30 3.74
CA THR A 59 1.16 -7.95 4.95
C THR A 59 2.67 -8.15 4.86
N ASN A 60 3.15 -8.69 3.74
CA ASN A 60 4.58 -8.91 3.53
C ASN A 60 5.38 -7.60 3.49
N ALA A 61 4.85 -6.56 2.82
CA ALA A 61 5.50 -5.26 2.78
C ALA A 61 5.59 -4.62 4.17
N MET A 62 4.56 -4.77 5.01
CA MET A 62 4.58 -4.30 6.39
C MET A 62 5.58 -5.07 7.25
N ILE A 63 5.68 -6.40 7.12
CA ILE A 63 6.69 -7.21 7.82
C ILE A 63 8.11 -6.73 7.48
N ASN A 64 8.38 -6.52 6.19
CA ASN A 64 9.69 -6.11 5.70
C ASN A 64 10.01 -4.63 5.95
N SER A 65 9.08 -3.85 6.50
CA SER A 65 9.28 -2.42 6.76
C SER A 65 10.00 -2.12 8.09
N GLY A 66 10.23 -3.14 8.91
CA GLY A 66 10.94 -3.05 10.18
C GLY A 66 11.85 -4.25 10.42
N ASP A 67 12.26 -4.43 11.67
CA ASP A 67 13.13 -5.54 12.05
C ASP A 67 12.35 -6.86 12.09
N THR A 68 12.96 -7.92 11.53
CA THR A 68 12.44 -9.29 11.63
C THR A 68 13.32 -10.08 12.60
N ILE A 69 12.68 -10.71 13.58
CA ILE A 69 13.38 -11.54 14.57
C ILE A 69 13.65 -12.91 13.93
N ASP A 70 14.93 -13.25 13.76
CA ASP A 70 15.39 -14.59 13.40
C ASP A 70 15.89 -15.29 14.68
N TRP A 71 15.51 -16.56 14.88
CA TRP A 71 15.67 -17.29 16.14
C TRP A 71 16.65 -18.47 16.03
#